data_AF-A0A7V3EJV7-F1
#
_entry.id   AF-A0A7V3EJV7-F1
#
_cell.length_a   1.000
_cell.length_b   1.000
_cell.length_c   1.000
_cell.angle_alpha   90.00
_cell.angle_beta   90.00
_cell.angle_gamma   90.00
#
_symmetry.space_group_name_H-M   'P 1'
#
loop_
_entity.id
_entity.type
_entity.pdbx_description
1 polymer ?
#
loop_
_entity_poly.entity_id
_entity_poly.type
_entity_poly.pdbx_seq_one_letter_code
_entity_poly.pdbx_strand_id
1 'polypeptide(L)'
;MKTATLAIVALSGAILGGETTLHGTLTPPAQIRKVALLDRAQRQEMAPREVRVVETTGDFDATSGAFSFRNLKPDAPYDLFVELNDGTKIEGVDLRPRMDDSAPFSDDGRTMIEKHFYGMKQFCNENRILAIEANGKSAAVLVELCRTTEFHAGGDNVIWRIERWDYAEQFGTWQIESSNTVLRRFRLRGDEWARWRWYFAPAWGGLKARGEAYALKLPDLATAPGRYPVVKPPEGVGEAAAKGRKKHEEIPEKDAGW
;
A
#
# COMPACT_ATOMS: atom_id res chain seq x y z
N MET A 1 34.45 -8.84 42.47
CA MET A 1 33.38 -8.78 41.45
C MET A 1 32.77 -7.40 41.51
N LYS A 2 32.96 -6.58 40.47
CA LYS A 2 32.44 -5.20 40.40
C LYS A 2 31.26 -5.21 39.43
N THR A 3 30.07 -4.94 39.95
CA THR A 3 28.84 -4.79 39.19
C THR A 3 28.83 -3.41 38.54
N ALA A 4 28.84 -3.35 37.22
CA ALA A 4 28.73 -2.10 36.47
C ALA A 4 27.25 -1.80 36.21
N THR A 5 26.73 -0.76 36.86
CA THR A 5 25.39 -0.22 36.62
C THR A 5 25.42 0.62 35.35
N LEU A 6 24.62 0.23 34.35
CA LEU A 6 24.43 0.98 33.11
C LEU A 6 23.45 2.14 33.37
N ALA A 7 23.93 3.38 33.31
CA ALA A 7 23.07 4.56 33.37
C ALA A 7 22.55 4.88 31.96
N ILE A 8 21.24 4.78 31.77
CA ILE A 8 20.56 5.29 30.57
C ILE A 8 20.32 6.79 30.80
N VAL A 9 21.06 7.63 30.07
CA VAL A 9 20.82 9.07 30.04
C VAL A 9 19.73 9.34 29.00
N ALA A 10 18.54 9.71 29.46
CA ALA A 10 17.51 10.30 28.61
C ALA A 10 17.82 11.80 28.46
N LEU A 11 18.28 12.22 27.28
CA LEU A 11 18.34 13.63 26.92
C LEU A 11 16.98 14.07 26.38
N SER A 12 16.22 14.80 27.21
CA SER A 12 15.08 15.59 26.76
C SER A 12 15.58 16.93 26.22
N GLY A 13 15.66 17.05 24.89
CA GLY A 13 15.96 18.32 24.21
C GLY A 13 14.69 19.04 23.79
N ALA A 14 14.51 20.27 24.27
CA ALA A 14 13.50 21.20 23.77
C ALA A 14 13.86 21.66 22.34
N ILE A 15 12.93 21.51 21.38
CA ILE A 15 13.17 21.89 19.98
C ILE A 15 12.80 23.36 19.78
N LEU A 16 13.81 24.23 19.85
CA LEU A 16 13.78 25.56 19.24
C LEU A 16 14.30 25.42 17.81
N GLY A 17 13.41 25.50 16.81
CA GLY A 17 13.76 25.69 15.38
C GLY A 17 14.70 24.66 14.73
N GLY A 18 14.76 23.43 15.24
CA GLY A 18 15.71 22.40 14.80
C GLY A 18 15.31 21.65 13.53
N GLU A 19 16.30 21.19 12.77
CA GLU A 19 16.11 20.27 11.64
C GLU A 19 15.26 19.07 12.05
N THR A 20 14.04 18.96 11.50
CA THR A 20 13.18 17.81 11.78
C THR A 20 13.79 16.57 11.14
N THR A 21 14.21 15.63 11.98
CA THR A 21 14.89 14.39 11.56
C THR A 21 13.99 13.19 11.81
N LEU A 22 13.96 12.26 10.85
CA LEU A 22 13.37 10.93 11.00
C LEU A 22 14.50 9.92 10.84
N HIS A 23 14.68 9.06 11.85
CA HIS A 23 15.78 8.10 11.88
C HIS A 23 15.36 6.79 12.54
N GLY A 24 16.15 5.75 12.33
CA GLY A 24 15.86 4.44 12.88
C GLY A 24 16.82 3.37 12.37
N THR A 25 16.44 2.12 12.57
CA THR A 25 17.17 0.95 12.09
C THR A 25 16.25 -0.01 11.35
N LEU A 26 16.75 -0.64 10.28
CA LEU A 26 16.10 -1.73 9.55
C LEU A 26 16.86 -3.04 9.74
N THR A 27 16.15 -4.12 10.09
CA THR A 27 16.74 -5.46 10.28
C THR A 27 16.03 -6.53 9.43
N PRO A 28 16.76 -7.42 8.73
CA PRO A 28 18.21 -7.43 8.53
C PRO A 28 18.69 -6.41 7.47
N PRO A 29 19.87 -5.77 7.65
CA PRO A 29 20.28 -4.66 6.77
C PRO A 29 21.01 -5.10 5.50
N ALA A 30 21.67 -6.26 5.50
CA ALA A 30 22.54 -6.70 4.41
C ALA A 30 21.82 -6.88 3.06
N GLN A 31 20.51 -7.10 3.07
CA GLN A 31 19.70 -7.28 1.87
C GLN A 31 19.15 -5.97 1.29
N ILE A 32 19.36 -4.84 1.97
CA ILE A 32 18.78 -3.55 1.62
C ILE A 32 19.72 -2.81 0.69
N ARG A 33 19.21 -2.42 -0.47
CA ARG A 33 19.92 -1.64 -1.49
C ARG A 33 19.65 -0.15 -1.36
N LYS A 34 18.41 0.22 -1.05
CA LYS A 34 17.95 1.61 -0.98
C LYS A 34 16.92 1.76 0.13
N VAL A 35 16.98 2.91 0.80
CA VAL A 35 15.95 3.39 1.73
C VAL A 35 15.57 4.82 1.32
N ALA A 36 14.27 5.12 1.28
CA ALA A 36 13.75 6.44 0.97
C ALA A 36 12.46 6.70 1.77
N LEU A 37 12.05 7.96 1.85
CA LEU A 37 10.72 8.35 2.32
C LEU A 37 9.85 8.76 1.13
N LEU A 38 8.58 8.39 1.17
CA LEU A 38 7.57 8.82 0.21
C LEU A 38 6.69 9.89 0.86
N ASP A 39 6.59 11.06 0.22
CA ASP A 39 5.68 12.14 0.62
C ASP A 39 4.42 12.08 -0.25
N ARG A 40 3.34 11.51 0.31
CA ARG A 40 2.03 11.42 -0.37
C ARG A 40 1.17 12.66 -0.22
N ALA A 41 1.56 13.60 0.64
CA ALA A 41 0.86 14.89 0.78
C ALA A 41 1.25 15.85 -0.36
N GLN A 42 2.41 15.64 -0.99
CA GLN A 42 2.76 16.31 -2.23
C GLN A 42 1.92 15.80 -3.40
N ARG A 43 1.67 16.71 -4.36
CA ARG A 43 0.99 16.36 -5.61
C ARG A 43 1.79 15.29 -6.33
N GLN A 44 1.13 14.17 -6.60
CA GLN A 44 1.71 13.09 -7.39
C GLN A 44 1.84 13.51 -8.86
N GLU A 45 2.95 13.16 -9.49
CA GLU A 45 3.19 13.43 -10.90
C GLU A 45 2.60 12.32 -11.76
N MET A 46 1.77 12.69 -12.74
CA MET A 46 1.24 11.76 -13.74
C MET A 46 2.28 11.55 -14.84
N ALA A 47 3.00 10.43 -14.79
CA ALA A 47 3.86 9.99 -15.90
C ALA A 47 3.13 8.98 -16.80
N PRO A 48 3.58 8.77 -18.05
CA PRO A 48 2.91 7.85 -18.99
C PRO A 48 2.80 6.40 -18.49
N ARG A 49 3.82 5.91 -17.77
CA ARG A 49 3.91 4.53 -17.26
C ARG A 49 3.60 4.39 -15.79
N GLU A 50 3.63 5.48 -15.02
CA GLU A 50 3.45 5.40 -13.58
C GLU A 50 2.92 6.71 -12.99
N VAL A 51 2.38 6.61 -11.78
CA VAL A 51 2.14 7.75 -10.92
C VAL A 51 3.29 7.84 -9.94
N ARG A 52 4.07 8.93 -10.04
CA ARG A 52 5.25 9.14 -9.21
C ARG A 52 4.87 9.84 -7.92
N VAL A 53 5.34 9.27 -6.82
CA VAL A 53 5.29 9.88 -5.50
C VAL A 53 6.63 10.57 -5.26
N VAL A 54 6.62 11.72 -4.60
CA VAL A 54 7.85 12.43 -4.27
C VAL A 54 8.67 11.59 -3.30
N GLU A 55 9.89 11.25 -3.70
CA GLU A 55 10.84 10.52 -2.87
C GLU A 55 11.83 11.48 -2.23
N THR A 56 12.03 11.36 -0.92
CA THR A 56 13.12 11.99 -0.20
C THR A 56 14.16 10.94 0.12
N THR A 57 15.39 11.14 -0.35
CA THR A 57 16.53 10.27 -0.04
C THR A 57 17.17 10.64 1.29
N GLY A 58 17.74 9.66 1.97
CA GLY A 58 18.44 9.84 3.24
C GLY A 58 19.71 9.00 3.28
N ASP A 59 20.40 9.05 4.42
CA ASP A 59 21.57 8.22 4.68
C ASP A 59 21.10 6.82 5.12
N PHE A 60 21.80 5.78 4.65
CA PHE A 60 21.60 4.40 5.10
C PHE A 60 22.95 3.68 5.24
N ASP A 61 23.16 3.05 6.39
CA ASP A 61 24.31 2.18 6.65
C ASP A 61 23.88 0.71 6.54
N ALA A 62 24.38 0.04 5.50
CA ALA A 62 24.09 -1.38 5.23
C ALA A 62 24.67 -2.35 6.26
N THR A 63 25.57 -1.90 7.15
CA THR A 63 26.16 -2.72 8.21
C THR A 63 25.28 -2.72 9.46
N SER A 64 24.96 -1.54 9.98
CA SER A 64 24.14 -1.40 11.19
C SER A 64 22.63 -1.41 10.92
N GLY A 65 22.23 -1.14 9.67
CA GLY A 65 20.84 -0.91 9.29
C GLY A 65 20.32 0.48 9.66
N ALA A 66 21.17 1.35 10.19
CA ALA A 66 20.78 2.70 10.56
C ALA A 66 20.39 3.52 9.33
N PHE A 67 19.29 4.25 9.41
CA PHE A 67 18.88 5.22 8.40
C PHE A 67 18.57 6.57 9.03
N SER A 68 18.74 7.65 8.27
CA SER A 68 18.35 8.99 8.70
C SER A 68 17.94 9.91 7.55
N PHE A 69 16.94 10.74 7.79
CA PHE A 69 16.42 11.73 6.87
C PHE A 69 16.34 13.07 7.61
N ARG A 70 16.90 14.13 7.01
CA ARG A 70 16.97 15.48 7.58
C ARG A 70 16.09 16.44 6.79
N ASN A 71 15.84 17.64 7.34
CA ASN A 71 15.10 18.71 6.68
C ASN A 71 13.67 18.33 6.28
N LEU A 72 13.02 17.50 7.10
CA LEU A 72 11.64 17.08 6.87
C LEU A 72 10.66 18.13 7.39
N LYS A 73 9.46 18.15 6.79
CA LYS A 73 8.38 19.01 7.26
C LYS A 73 7.93 18.53 8.66
N PRO A 74 7.83 19.44 9.65
CA PRO A 74 7.35 19.09 10.98
C PRO A 74 5.97 18.43 10.91
N ASP A 75 5.79 17.34 11.68
CA ASP A 75 4.56 16.56 11.80
C ASP A 75 3.94 15.98 10.51
N ALA A 76 4.59 16.17 9.36
CA ALA A 76 4.18 15.57 8.11
C ALA A 76 4.35 14.04 8.17
N PRO A 77 3.34 13.27 7.72
CA PRO A 77 3.45 11.82 7.61
C PRO A 77 4.26 11.45 6.36
N TYR A 78 5.18 10.50 6.55
CA TYR A 78 5.98 9.91 5.47
C TYR A 78 5.85 8.39 5.50
N ASP A 79 5.85 7.76 4.33
CA ASP A 79 5.90 6.31 4.23
C ASP A 79 7.34 5.86 3.92
N LEU A 80 7.83 4.83 4.60
CA LEU A 80 9.16 4.29 4.31
C LEU A 80 9.13 3.42 3.05
N PHE A 81 10.06 3.64 2.14
CA PHE A 81 10.28 2.79 0.97
C PHE A 81 11.64 2.10 1.06
N VAL A 82 11.66 0.81 0.77
CA VAL A 82 12.86 -0.01 0.72
C VAL A 82 12.92 -0.76 -0.60
N GLU A 83 14.09 -0.74 -1.25
CA GLU A 83 14.41 -1.67 -2.33
C GLU A 83 15.49 -2.63 -1.84
N LEU A 84 15.27 -3.92 -2.07
CA LEU A 84 16.23 -4.98 -1.76
C LEU A 84 17.21 -5.20 -2.91
N ASN A 85 18.31 -5.90 -2.64
CA ASN A 85 19.35 -6.20 -3.64
C ASN A 85 18.84 -6.97 -4.87
N ASP A 86 17.78 -7.77 -4.70
CA ASP A 86 17.15 -8.53 -5.80
C ASP A 86 16.12 -7.71 -6.61
N GLY A 87 15.93 -6.43 -6.27
CA GLY A 87 14.97 -5.52 -6.90
C GLY A 87 13.57 -5.55 -6.31
N THR A 88 13.31 -6.41 -5.31
CA THR A 88 12.06 -6.42 -4.54
C THR A 88 11.83 -5.07 -3.86
N LYS A 89 10.61 -4.56 -3.96
CA LYS A 89 10.20 -3.28 -3.36
C LYS A 89 9.27 -3.52 -2.19
N ILE A 90 9.46 -2.76 -1.12
CA ILE A 90 8.62 -2.77 0.07
C ILE A 90 8.26 -1.33 0.38
N GLU A 91 6.97 -1.04 0.42
CA GLU A 91 6.45 0.31 0.57
C GLU A 91 5.55 0.42 1.80
N GLY A 92 5.83 1.40 2.65
CA GLY A 92 4.96 1.81 3.73
C GLY A 92 3.64 2.35 3.19
N VAL A 93 2.56 2.07 3.91
CA VAL A 93 1.24 2.61 3.59
C VAL A 93 0.55 2.94 4.90
N ASP A 94 0.23 4.21 5.13
CA ASP A 94 -0.54 4.58 6.30
C ASP A 94 -1.96 3.99 6.15
N LEU A 95 -2.28 3.00 6.97
CA LEU A 95 -3.61 2.39 7.07
C LEU A 95 -4.26 2.68 8.41
N ARG A 96 -3.83 3.71 9.15
CA ARG A 96 -4.55 4.09 10.37
C ARG A 96 -6.00 4.47 10.03
N PRO A 97 -7.00 3.95 10.77
CA PRO A 97 -8.39 4.37 10.62
C PRO A 97 -8.53 5.88 10.78
N ARG A 98 -9.48 6.50 10.06
CA ARG A 98 -9.64 7.97 10.09
C ARG A 98 -10.36 8.49 11.33
N MET A 99 -11.15 7.64 11.97
CA MET A 99 -11.85 7.96 13.21
C MET A 99 -11.26 7.10 14.31
N ASP A 100 -10.90 7.74 15.42
CA ASP A 100 -10.46 7.02 16.60
C ASP A 100 -11.65 6.35 17.29
N ASP A 101 -11.50 5.07 17.57
CA ASP A 101 -12.42 4.31 18.41
C ASP A 101 -11.66 3.19 19.11
N SER A 102 -12.07 2.92 20.35
CA SER A 102 -11.49 1.86 21.18
C SER A 102 -12.16 0.51 20.95
N ALA A 103 -13.37 0.49 20.39
CA ALA A 103 -14.04 -0.75 20.08
C ALA A 103 -13.27 -1.50 18.98
N PRO A 104 -13.11 -2.83 19.11
CA PRO A 104 -12.43 -3.62 18.10
C PRO A 104 -13.27 -3.72 16.83
N PHE A 105 -12.59 -3.92 15.69
CA PHE A 105 -13.25 -4.22 14.43
C PHE A 105 -13.93 -5.59 14.49
N SER A 106 -15.19 -5.67 14.06
CA SER A 106 -15.98 -6.91 14.09
C SER A 106 -15.82 -7.75 12.83
N ASP A 107 -16.02 -9.06 12.96
CA ASP A 107 -16.03 -10.00 11.83
C ASP A 107 -17.19 -9.72 10.86
N ASP A 108 -18.34 -9.27 11.37
CA ASP A 108 -19.46 -8.82 10.54
C ASP A 108 -19.06 -7.60 9.70
N GLY A 109 -18.32 -6.65 10.29
CA GLY A 109 -17.80 -5.49 9.57
C GLY A 109 -16.84 -5.88 8.46
N ARG A 110 -15.93 -6.82 8.73
CA ARG A 110 -15.03 -7.41 7.72
C ARG A 110 -15.81 -8.02 6.57
N THR A 111 -16.82 -8.83 6.89
CA THR A 111 -17.67 -9.52 5.91
C THR A 111 -18.43 -8.52 5.03
N MET A 112 -18.95 -7.43 5.60
CA MET A 112 -19.63 -6.38 4.85
C MET A 112 -18.70 -5.65 3.88
N ILE A 113 -17.49 -5.28 4.33
CA ILE A 113 -16.47 -4.64 3.49
C ILE A 113 -16.06 -5.56 2.33
N GLU A 114 -15.79 -6.83 2.61
CA GLU A 114 -15.41 -7.81 1.59
C GLU A 114 -16.53 -8.03 0.57
N LYS A 115 -17.78 -8.21 1.04
CA LYS A 115 -18.95 -8.33 0.17
C LYS A 115 -19.15 -7.09 -0.71
N HIS A 116 -18.96 -5.91 -0.14
CA HIS A 116 -19.01 -4.66 -0.90
C HIS A 116 -17.92 -4.63 -1.98
N PHE A 117 -16.66 -4.82 -1.61
CA PHE A 117 -15.52 -4.76 -2.52
C PHE A 117 -15.64 -5.75 -3.70
N TYR A 118 -15.91 -7.03 -3.40
CA TYR A 118 -15.99 -8.07 -4.43
C TYR A 118 -17.33 -8.09 -5.17
N GLY A 119 -18.39 -7.51 -4.61
CA GLY A 119 -19.72 -7.45 -5.23
C GLY A 119 -19.90 -6.34 -6.25
N MET A 120 -19.04 -5.31 -6.26
CA MET A 120 -19.14 -4.22 -7.21
C MET A 120 -18.66 -4.61 -8.61
N LYS A 121 -19.30 -4.03 -9.63
CA LYS A 121 -18.80 -4.08 -11.00
C LYS A 121 -17.53 -3.24 -11.11
N GLN A 122 -16.42 -3.88 -11.46
CA GLN A 122 -15.13 -3.21 -11.57
C GLN A 122 -14.59 -3.22 -13.01
N PHE A 123 -13.83 -2.19 -13.35
CA PHE A 123 -13.09 -2.11 -14.61
C PHE A 123 -11.93 -3.12 -14.67
N CYS A 124 -11.28 -3.35 -13.54
CA CYS A 124 -10.17 -4.27 -13.38
C CYS A 124 -10.69 -5.71 -13.22
N ASN A 125 -10.01 -6.70 -13.83
CA ASN A 125 -10.44 -8.11 -13.85
C ASN A 125 -9.80 -8.96 -12.74
N GLU A 126 -8.78 -8.46 -12.06
CA GLU A 126 -8.13 -9.08 -10.92
C GLU A 126 -8.09 -8.06 -9.78
N ASN A 127 -8.94 -8.24 -8.77
CA ASN A 127 -9.04 -7.32 -7.64
C ASN A 127 -8.89 -8.09 -6.34
N ARG A 128 -8.13 -7.54 -5.39
CA ARG A 128 -7.86 -8.18 -4.09
C ARG A 128 -7.85 -7.15 -2.98
N ILE A 129 -8.38 -7.52 -1.82
CA ILE A 129 -8.06 -6.83 -0.56
C ILE A 129 -6.71 -7.37 -0.10
N LEU A 130 -5.74 -6.48 0.11
CA LEU A 130 -4.40 -6.82 0.54
C LEU A 130 -4.26 -6.71 2.07
N ALA A 131 -4.90 -5.72 2.68
CA ALA A 131 -4.90 -5.51 4.13
C ALA A 131 -6.15 -4.71 4.56
N ILE A 132 -6.59 -4.93 5.79
CA ILE A 132 -7.62 -4.13 6.47
C ILE A 132 -7.10 -3.78 7.86
N GLU A 133 -7.01 -2.50 8.15
CA GLU A 133 -6.78 -1.96 9.49
C GLU A 133 -8.02 -1.16 9.89
N ALA A 134 -8.61 -1.48 11.03
CA ALA A 134 -9.93 -0.99 11.39
C ALA A 134 -10.18 -0.97 12.89
N ASN A 135 -11.16 -0.17 13.31
CA ASN A 135 -11.75 -0.17 14.64
C ASN A 135 -13.29 -0.22 14.54
N GLY A 136 -14.00 0.07 15.63
CA GLY A 136 -15.46 0.02 15.66
C GLY A 136 -16.17 1.05 14.79
N LYS A 137 -15.49 2.10 14.33
CA LYS A 137 -16.09 3.20 13.56
C LYS A 137 -15.55 3.39 12.17
N SER A 138 -14.27 3.08 11.92
CA SER A 138 -13.67 3.28 10.61
C SER A 138 -12.66 2.19 10.25
N ALA A 139 -12.48 2.01 8.94
CA ALA A 139 -11.55 1.05 8.38
C ALA A 139 -10.78 1.69 7.22
N ALA A 140 -9.48 1.42 7.14
CA ALA A 140 -8.66 1.69 5.99
C ALA A 140 -8.31 0.37 5.31
N VAL A 141 -8.67 0.26 4.05
CA VAL A 141 -8.51 -0.96 3.25
C VAL A 141 -7.49 -0.71 2.16
N LEU A 142 -6.41 -1.49 2.16
CA LEU A 142 -5.45 -1.52 1.06
C LEU A 142 -5.98 -2.49 0.00
N VAL A 143 -6.21 -1.98 -1.20
CA VAL A 143 -6.72 -2.80 -2.31
C VAL A 143 -5.75 -2.81 -3.48
N GLU A 144 -5.71 -3.94 -4.15
CA GLU A 144 -5.10 -4.12 -5.45
C GLU A 144 -6.18 -4.17 -6.51
N LEU A 145 -6.04 -3.33 -7.53
CA LEU A 145 -6.87 -3.35 -8.72
C LEU A 145 -5.99 -3.56 -9.94
N CYS A 146 -6.11 -4.71 -10.58
CA CYS A 146 -5.30 -5.08 -11.72
C CYS A 146 -6.16 -5.36 -12.95
N ARG A 147 -5.75 -4.79 -14.09
CA ARG A 147 -6.27 -5.14 -15.39
C ARG A 147 -5.19 -5.80 -16.23
N THR A 148 -5.36 -7.10 -16.48
CA THR A 148 -4.45 -7.92 -17.28
C THR A 148 -4.97 -8.17 -18.70
N THR A 149 -6.24 -7.83 -18.96
CA THR A 149 -6.87 -7.98 -20.28
C THR A 149 -6.93 -6.67 -21.04
N GLU A 150 -6.82 -6.78 -22.37
CA GLU A 150 -6.89 -5.65 -23.29
C GLU A 150 -8.21 -4.86 -23.13
N PHE A 151 -8.16 -3.54 -23.33
CA PHE A 151 -9.32 -2.64 -23.28
C PHE A 151 -9.39 -1.65 -24.45
N HIS A 152 -8.32 -1.55 -25.25
CA HIS A 152 -8.24 -0.82 -26.51
C HIS A 152 -7.26 -1.55 -27.42
N ALA A 153 -7.41 -1.43 -28.74
CA ALA A 153 -6.50 -2.02 -29.73
C ALA A 153 -5.06 -1.55 -29.45
N GLY A 154 -4.21 -2.42 -28.91
CA GLY A 154 -2.88 -2.02 -28.43
C GLY A 154 -2.25 -2.91 -27.35
N GLY A 155 -2.35 -4.24 -27.46
CA GLY A 155 -1.39 -5.20 -26.90
C GLY A 155 -1.30 -5.34 -25.37
N ASP A 156 -0.36 -6.19 -24.92
CA ASP A 156 -0.17 -6.76 -23.55
C ASP A 156 0.19 -5.74 -22.44
N ASN A 157 -0.63 -4.72 -22.26
CA ASN A 157 -0.45 -3.70 -21.23
C ASN A 157 -1.27 -4.03 -19.98
N VAL A 158 -0.58 -4.30 -18.88
CA VAL A 158 -1.19 -4.46 -17.56
C VAL A 158 -1.33 -3.11 -16.89
N ILE A 159 -2.53 -2.78 -16.41
CA ILE A 159 -2.76 -1.63 -15.53
C ILE A 159 -2.83 -2.15 -14.10
N TRP A 160 -1.90 -1.74 -13.25
CA TRP A 160 -1.87 -2.14 -11.86
C TRP A 160 -2.01 -0.92 -10.96
N ARG A 161 -2.97 -0.95 -10.04
CA ARG A 161 -3.22 0.12 -9.07
C ARG A 161 -3.22 -0.43 -7.66
N ILE A 162 -2.71 0.39 -6.78
CA ILE A 162 -2.79 0.21 -5.34
C ILE A 162 -3.51 1.42 -4.79
N GLU A 163 -4.61 1.16 -4.11
CA GLU A 163 -5.49 2.21 -3.59
C GLU A 163 -5.75 1.99 -2.11
N ARG A 164 -5.94 3.10 -1.39
CA ARG A 164 -6.52 3.11 -0.04
C ARG A 164 -7.99 3.47 -0.17
N TRP A 165 -8.84 2.61 0.37
CA TRP A 165 -10.28 2.83 0.45
C TRP A 165 -10.64 2.98 1.91
N ASP A 166 -11.31 4.07 2.24
CA ASP A 166 -11.73 4.36 3.61
C ASP A 166 -13.21 4.01 3.77
N TYR A 167 -13.56 3.35 4.87
CA TYR A 167 -14.93 3.04 5.22
C TYR A 167 -15.28 3.61 6.60
N ALA A 168 -16.55 3.94 6.78
CA ALA A 168 -17.14 4.26 8.08
C ALA A 168 -18.30 3.31 8.40
N GLU A 169 -18.41 2.98 9.68
CA GLU A 169 -19.59 2.37 10.26
C GLU A 169 -20.69 3.43 10.37
N GLN A 170 -21.83 3.13 9.76
CA GLN A 170 -23.03 3.96 9.78
C GLN A 170 -24.25 3.05 9.93
N PHE A 171 -24.93 3.14 11.09
CA PHE A 171 -26.20 2.47 11.35
C PHE A 171 -26.19 0.94 11.13
N GLY A 172 -25.13 0.27 11.54
CA GLY A 172 -24.93 -1.17 11.38
C GLY A 172 -24.44 -1.59 10.00
N THR A 173 -23.92 -0.67 9.19
CA THR A 173 -23.39 -0.95 7.85
C THR A 173 -22.08 -0.20 7.61
N TRP A 174 -21.22 -0.77 6.78
CA TRP A 174 -19.96 -0.15 6.36
C TRP A 174 -20.08 0.50 4.99
N GLN A 175 -19.88 1.81 4.94
CA GLN A 175 -20.00 2.64 3.73
C GLN A 175 -18.64 3.22 3.35
N ILE A 176 -18.35 3.37 2.06
CA ILE A 176 -17.11 4.05 1.62
C ILE A 176 -17.23 5.54 1.93
N GLU A 177 -16.22 6.06 2.63
CA GLU A 177 -16.06 7.47 2.96
C GLU A 177 -15.28 8.19 1.87
N SER A 178 -15.97 9.04 1.09
CA SER A 178 -15.39 9.83 0.01
C SER A 178 -14.57 9.00 -1.02
N SER A 179 -14.00 9.67 -2.02
CA SER A 179 -13.30 8.98 -3.12
C SER A 179 -12.06 8.20 -2.66
N ASN A 180 -11.89 6.99 -3.19
CA ASN A 180 -10.68 6.17 -3.05
C ASN A 180 -9.40 6.97 -3.35
N THR A 181 -8.36 6.78 -2.53
CA THR A 181 -7.05 7.41 -2.76
C THR A 181 -6.15 6.48 -3.57
N VAL A 182 -5.73 6.91 -4.75
CA VAL A 182 -4.72 6.19 -5.54
C VAL A 182 -3.34 6.41 -4.90
N LEU A 183 -2.73 5.32 -4.43
CA LEU A 183 -1.40 5.34 -3.83
C LEU A 183 -0.32 5.12 -4.89
N ARG A 184 -0.58 4.19 -5.82
CA ARG A 184 0.25 3.91 -6.98
C ARG A 184 -0.62 3.53 -8.16
N ARG A 185 -0.13 3.83 -9.35
CA ARG A 185 -0.65 3.29 -10.61
C ARG A 185 0.49 3.07 -11.56
N PHE A 186 0.48 1.93 -12.23
CA PHE A 186 1.48 1.54 -13.20
C PHE A 186 0.82 1.04 -14.48
N ARG A 187 1.50 1.23 -15.61
CA ARG A 187 1.23 0.62 -16.90
C ARG A 187 2.47 -0.15 -17.31
N LEU A 188 2.34 -1.47 -17.33
CA LEU A 188 3.44 -2.41 -17.46
C LEU A 188 3.22 -3.28 -18.68
N ARG A 189 4.31 -3.79 -19.25
CA ARG A 189 4.20 -4.88 -20.22
C ARG A 189 3.96 -6.20 -19.46
N GLY A 190 3.34 -7.19 -20.10
CA GLY A 190 3.07 -8.49 -19.48
C GLY A 190 4.31 -9.21 -18.91
N ASP A 191 5.46 -9.10 -19.58
CA ASP A 191 6.74 -9.68 -19.14
C ASP A 191 7.32 -8.98 -17.91
N GLU A 192 7.25 -7.65 -17.87
CA GLU A 192 7.60 -6.82 -16.72
C GLU A 192 6.67 -7.12 -15.53
N TRP A 193 5.36 -7.18 -15.81
CA TRP A 193 4.36 -7.61 -14.85
C TRP A 193 4.78 -8.95 -14.26
N ALA A 194 4.97 -10.03 -15.02
CA ALA A 194 5.27 -11.35 -14.47
C ALA A 194 6.45 -11.43 -13.46
N ARG A 195 7.40 -10.48 -13.51
CA ARG A 195 8.60 -10.48 -12.65
C ARG A 195 8.54 -9.53 -11.47
N TRP A 196 7.58 -8.61 -11.45
CA TRP A 196 7.53 -7.56 -10.43
C TRP A 196 7.18 -8.08 -9.04
N ARG A 197 7.99 -7.68 -8.06
CA ARG A 197 7.86 -8.02 -6.64
C ARG A 197 7.72 -6.74 -5.85
N TRP A 198 6.51 -6.47 -5.36
CA TRP A 198 6.22 -5.24 -4.63
C TRP A 198 5.26 -5.55 -3.50
N TYR A 199 5.71 -5.28 -2.28
CA TYR A 199 5.02 -5.56 -1.05
C TYR A 199 4.71 -4.27 -0.29
N PHE A 200 3.74 -4.33 0.60
CA PHE A 200 3.28 -3.22 1.40
C PHE A 200 3.38 -3.54 2.87
N ALA A 201 3.88 -2.59 3.65
CA ALA A 201 4.06 -2.72 5.08
C ALA A 201 3.26 -1.62 5.81
N PRO A 202 2.05 -1.89 6.30
CA PRO A 202 1.23 -0.88 6.97
C PRO A 202 1.93 -0.16 8.12
N ALA A 203 2.71 -0.91 8.92
CA ALA A 203 3.49 -0.38 10.05
C ALA A 203 4.60 0.60 9.64
N TRP A 204 4.94 0.69 8.36
CA TRP A 204 5.94 1.62 7.83
C TRP A 204 5.32 2.89 7.24
N GLY A 205 4.00 3.02 7.32
CA GLY A 205 3.25 4.15 6.82
C GLY A 205 3.09 5.26 7.86
N GLY A 206 3.04 6.50 7.39
CA GLY A 206 2.69 7.67 8.18
C GLY A 206 3.61 7.93 9.36
N LEU A 207 4.89 7.58 9.20
CA LEU A 207 5.99 7.87 10.12
C LEU A 207 6.20 9.38 10.19
N LYS A 208 6.51 9.88 11.39
CA LYS A 208 6.69 11.31 11.63
C LYS A 208 8.10 11.58 12.14
N ALA A 209 8.66 12.71 11.70
CA ALA A 209 9.92 13.22 12.21
C ALA A 209 9.71 13.84 13.60
N ARG A 210 9.88 13.03 14.66
CA ARG A 210 9.60 13.43 16.06
C ARG A 210 10.79 13.28 17.00
N GLY A 211 11.98 12.99 16.46
CA GLY A 211 13.19 12.79 17.25
C GLY A 211 13.31 11.42 17.93
N GLU A 212 12.25 10.61 17.95
CA GLU A 212 12.30 9.21 18.38
C GLU A 212 12.82 8.31 17.26
N ALA A 213 13.69 7.36 17.61
CA ALA A 213 14.25 6.39 16.68
C ALA A 213 13.25 5.25 16.42
N TYR A 214 13.00 4.93 15.15
CA TYR A 214 12.20 3.76 14.78
C TYR A 214 13.04 2.49 14.77
N ALA A 215 12.54 1.40 15.36
CA ALA A 215 13.14 0.07 15.25
C ALA A 215 12.27 -0.81 14.35
N LEU A 216 12.62 -0.86 13.05
CA LEU A 216 11.82 -1.53 12.03
C LEU A 216 12.45 -2.85 11.60
N LYS A 217 11.60 -3.84 11.36
CA LYS A 217 11.99 -5.14 10.79
C LYS A 217 11.44 -5.25 9.38
N LEU A 218 12.21 -5.83 8.47
CA LEU A 218 11.71 -6.23 7.17
C LEU A 218 10.55 -7.22 7.37
N PRO A 219 9.41 -7.04 6.68
CA PRO A 219 8.28 -7.94 6.82
C PRO A 219 8.63 -9.33 6.27
N ASP A 220 7.95 -10.35 6.79
CA ASP A 220 7.95 -11.66 6.15
C ASP A 220 7.22 -11.57 4.81
N LEU A 221 7.98 -11.68 3.72
CA LEU A 221 7.47 -11.55 2.36
C LEU A 221 6.51 -12.68 1.98
N ALA A 222 6.47 -13.79 2.72
CA ALA A 222 5.50 -14.87 2.51
C ALA A 222 4.08 -14.48 2.95
N THR A 223 3.96 -13.54 3.88
CA THR A 223 2.68 -13.08 4.44
C THR A 223 2.40 -11.60 4.18
N ALA A 224 3.39 -10.84 3.70
CA ALA A 224 3.26 -9.41 3.46
C ALA A 224 2.18 -9.10 2.41
N PRO A 225 1.32 -8.10 2.63
CA PRO A 225 0.41 -7.60 1.61
C PRO A 225 1.17 -7.25 0.33
N GLY A 226 0.63 -7.63 -0.84
CA GLY A 226 1.17 -7.21 -2.12
C GLY A 226 1.27 -8.31 -3.16
N ARG A 227 2.27 -8.18 -4.01
CA ARG A 227 2.37 -8.97 -5.22
C ARG A 227 3.38 -10.09 -5.09
N TYR A 228 2.81 -11.27 -4.98
CA TYR A 228 3.48 -12.54 -5.13
C TYR A 228 3.54 -12.90 -6.61
N PRO A 229 4.68 -13.38 -7.13
CA PRO A 229 4.66 -14.12 -8.38
C PRO A 229 3.74 -15.34 -8.21
N VAL A 230 2.53 -15.25 -8.78
CA VAL A 230 1.47 -16.27 -8.92
C VAL A 230 0.88 -16.80 -7.60
N VAL A 231 -0.25 -16.23 -7.17
CA VAL A 231 -1.17 -16.87 -6.22
C VAL A 231 -2.52 -17.05 -6.93
N LYS A 232 -2.97 -18.31 -7.09
CA LYS A 232 -4.34 -18.58 -7.57
C LYS A 232 -5.33 -17.98 -6.57
N PRO A 233 -6.44 -17.37 -7.03
CA PRO A 233 -7.49 -16.94 -6.11
C PRO A 233 -8.02 -18.12 -5.28
N PRO A 234 -8.50 -17.88 -4.05
CA PRO A 234 -9.10 -18.93 -3.22
C PRO A 234 -10.24 -19.62 -3.97
N GLU A 235 -10.29 -20.95 -3.90
CA GLU A 235 -11.34 -21.75 -4.52
C GLU A 235 -12.73 -21.33 -3.99
N GLY A 236 -13.69 -21.13 -4.89
CA GLY A 236 -15.10 -20.90 -4.53
C GLY A 236 -15.66 -19.48 -4.71
N VAL A 237 -14.84 -18.45 -4.98
CA VAL A 237 -15.35 -17.05 -5.09
C VAL A 237 -15.66 -16.64 -6.55
N GLY A 238 -15.11 -17.35 -7.54
CA GLY A 238 -15.22 -16.99 -8.96
C GLY A 238 -16.47 -17.46 -9.71
N GLU A 239 -17.23 -18.42 -9.17
CA GLU A 239 -18.37 -19.01 -9.90
C GLU A 239 -19.58 -18.08 -10.02
N ALA A 240 -19.76 -17.14 -9.08
CA ALA A 240 -20.87 -16.19 -9.13
C ALA A 240 -20.72 -15.15 -10.24
N ALA A 241 -19.49 -14.73 -10.56
CA ALA A 241 -19.22 -13.74 -11.60
C ALA A 241 -19.29 -14.33 -13.03
N ALA A 242 -19.06 -15.63 -13.18
CA ALA A 242 -19.08 -16.30 -14.49
C ALA A 242 -20.50 -16.49 -15.04
N LYS A 243 -21.51 -16.68 -14.17
CA LYS A 243 -22.90 -16.94 -14.59
C LYS A 243 -23.64 -15.72 -15.16
N GLY A 244 -23.08 -14.51 -15.07
CA GLY A 244 -23.70 -13.27 -15.55
C GLY A 244 -23.36 -12.86 -16.99
N ARG A 245 -22.43 -13.55 -17.67
CA ARG A 245 -22.10 -13.23 -19.07
C ARG A 245 -23.15 -13.81 -20.01
N LYS A 246 -24.22 -13.05 -20.28
CA LYS A 246 -25.01 -13.29 -21.48
C LYS A 246 -24.09 -13.12 -22.68
N LYS A 247 -23.92 -14.20 -23.45
CA LYS A 247 -23.27 -14.23 -24.76
C LYS A 247 -23.97 -13.17 -25.61
N HIS A 248 -23.24 -12.16 -26.09
CA HIS A 248 -23.74 -11.30 -27.14
C HIS A 248 -23.95 -12.19 -28.36
N GLU A 249 -25.19 -12.45 -28.74
CA GLU A 249 -25.51 -12.98 -30.06
C GLU A 249 -25.08 -11.92 -31.07
N GLU A 250 -24.19 -12.31 -31.98
CA GLU A 250 -23.81 -11.53 -33.16
C GLU A 250 -25.08 -11.26 -33.97
N ILE A 251 -25.47 -9.99 -34.08
CA ILE A 251 -26.47 -9.57 -35.04
C ILE A 251 -25.78 -9.59 -36.41
N PRO A 252 -26.25 -10.41 -37.38
CA PRO A 252 -25.61 -10.47 -38.68
C PRO A 252 -25.78 -9.14 -39.41
N GLU A 253 -24.66 -8.63 -39.91
CA GLU A 253 -24.53 -7.43 -40.73
C GLU A 253 -25.23 -7.65 -42.08
N LYS A 254 -26.52 -7.34 -42.16
CA LYS A 254 -27.21 -6.98 -43.40
C LYS A 254 -28.25 -5.89 -43.14
N ASP A 255 -28.31 -4.98 -44.11
CA ASP A 255 -29.26 -3.89 -44.26
C ASP A 255 -28.88 -2.56 -43.55
N ALA A 256 -27.73 -2.02 -43.97
CA ALA A 256 -27.56 -0.57 -44.04
C ALA A 256 -28.47 -0.03 -45.16
N GLY A 257 -29.55 0.64 -44.77
CA GLY A 257 -30.48 1.31 -45.68
C GLY A 257 -31.23 2.41 -44.95
N TRP A 258 -30.84 3.65 -45.29
CA TRP A 258 -31.38 4.98 -44.93
C TRP A 258 -30.96 5.58 -43.59
#